data_AF-A0A553QMF6-F1
#
_entry.id   AF-A0A553QMF6-F1
#
_cell.length_a   1.000
_cell.length_b   1.000
_cell.length_c   1.000
_cell.angle_alpha   90.00
_cell.angle_beta   90.00
_cell.angle_gamma   90.00
#
_symmetry.space_group_name_H-M   'P 1'
#
loop_
_entity.id
_entity.type
_entity.pdbx_description
1 polymer ?
#
loop_
_entity_poly.entity_id
_entity_poly.type
_entity_poly.pdbx_seq_one_letter_code
_entity_poly.pdbx_strand_id
1 'polypeptide(L)'
;MHLPSTSQHQIIILSCLLLLLSAFTSGELSASETESVTVYGYDPKKPMCCKKLFDDEPKEKIINCYIFPETRKCLRSVVFIDVKMKKHCINPSASWLGEKIKLLEMQQNDGVKCEDYRKPTWPWTS
;
A
#
# COMPACT_ATOMS: atom_id res chain seq x y z
N MET A 1 21.33 -21.67 65.83
CA MET A 1 20.50 -20.61 65.22
C MET A 1 21.17 -20.15 63.93
N HIS A 2 20.37 -19.71 62.96
CA HIS A 2 20.68 -19.25 61.59
C HIS A 2 20.86 -20.31 60.50
N LEU A 3 19.71 -20.83 60.02
CA LEU A 3 19.47 -20.93 58.58
C LEU A 3 18.92 -19.56 58.14
N PRO A 4 19.46 -18.94 57.09
CA PRO A 4 18.68 -18.91 55.85
C PRO A 4 19.59 -18.88 54.61
N SER A 5 19.57 -19.91 53.76
CA SER A 5 20.36 -19.91 52.51
C SER A 5 19.57 -20.34 51.27
N THR A 6 18.24 -20.32 51.33
CA THR A 6 17.39 -20.65 50.18
C THR A 6 16.58 -19.45 49.68
N SER A 7 16.12 -18.55 50.55
CA SER A 7 15.33 -17.37 50.14
C SER A 7 16.16 -16.33 49.38
N GLN A 8 17.42 -16.12 49.74
CA GLN A 8 18.30 -15.15 49.07
C GLN A 8 18.64 -15.55 47.64
N HIS A 9 18.89 -16.84 47.38
CA HIS A 9 19.15 -17.33 46.02
C HIS A 9 17.93 -17.21 45.12
N GLN A 10 16.73 -17.48 45.64
CA GLN A 10 15.49 -17.33 44.89
C GLN A 10 15.23 -15.88 44.48
N ILE A 11 15.51 -14.92 45.37
CA ILE A 11 15.37 -13.48 45.08
C ILE A 11 16.38 -13.03 44.01
N ILE A 12 17.64 -13.50 44.09
CA ILE A 12 18.67 -13.18 43.09
C ILE A 12 18.27 -13.73 41.72
N ILE A 13 17.81 -14.99 41.64
CA ILE A 13 17.39 -15.61 40.37
C ILE A 13 16.19 -14.87 39.76
N LEU A 14 15.17 -14.52 40.57
CA LEU A 14 14.03 -13.74 40.09
C LEU A 14 14.46 -12.34 39.59
N SER A 15 15.39 -11.69 40.29
CA SER A 15 15.89 -10.36 39.88
C SER A 15 16.68 -10.42 38.57
N CYS A 16 17.48 -11.48 38.34
CA CYS A 16 18.18 -11.69 37.08
C CYS A 16 17.23 -11.97 35.91
N LEU A 17 16.16 -12.75 36.13
CA LEU A 17 15.14 -13.04 35.11
C LEU A 17 14.38 -11.77 34.69
N LEU A 18 14.03 -10.90 35.64
CA LEU A 18 13.38 -9.62 35.36
C LEU A 18 14.27 -8.67 34.54
N LEU A 19 15.57 -8.63 34.85
CA LEU A 19 16.53 -7.82 34.08
C LEU A 19 16.68 -8.35 32.64
N LEU A 20 16.74 -9.67 32.45
CA LEU A 20 16.81 -10.28 31.11
C LEU A 20 15.56 -10.03 30.27
N LEU A 21 14.36 -9.99 30.88
CA LEU A 21 13.11 -9.68 30.18
C LEU A 21 13.05 -8.22 29.67
N SER A 22 13.75 -7.30 30.33
CA SER A 22 13.79 -5.88 29.93
C SER A 22 14.73 -5.59 28.75
N ALA A 23 15.62 -6.53 28.39
CA ALA A 23 16.58 -6.35 27.30
C ALA A 23 16.00 -6.61 25.89
N PHE A 24 14.76 -7.12 25.78
CA PHE A 24 14.14 -7.47 24.50
C PHE A 24 13.12 -6.45 23.97
N THR A 25 12.99 -5.27 24.57
CA THR A 25 12.02 -4.24 24.11
C THR A 25 12.63 -3.11 23.29
N SER A 26 13.95 -3.08 23.06
CA SER A 26 14.56 -2.20 22.05
C SER A 26 14.77 -2.94 20.74
N GLY A 27 13.65 -3.30 20.11
CA GLY A 27 13.61 -3.31 18.66
C GLY A 27 13.54 -1.85 18.22
N GLU A 28 14.69 -1.19 18.09
CA GLU A 28 14.78 -0.06 17.17
C GLU A 28 14.30 -0.59 15.82
N LEU A 29 13.12 -0.15 15.40
CA LEU A 29 12.74 -0.19 14.00
C LEU A 29 13.75 0.70 13.26
N SER A 30 14.92 0.14 12.95
CA SER A 30 15.67 0.56 11.78
C SER A 30 14.66 0.62 10.65
N ALA A 31 14.48 1.81 10.10
CA ALA A 31 13.81 2.02 8.84
C ALA A 31 14.63 1.31 7.75
N SER A 32 14.58 -0.01 7.74
CA SER A 32 14.88 -0.80 6.57
C SER A 32 13.71 -0.53 5.64
N GLU A 33 13.98 0.24 4.60
CA GLU A 33 13.15 0.41 3.41
C GLU A 33 12.96 -0.94 2.71
N THR A 34 12.38 -1.90 3.40
CA THR A 34 11.61 -2.95 2.77
C THR A 34 10.40 -2.24 2.22
N GLU A 35 10.40 -2.02 0.91
CA GLU A 35 9.25 -1.56 0.13
C GLU A 35 8.08 -2.51 0.40
N SER A 36 7.39 -2.28 1.51
CA SER A 36 6.06 -2.80 1.71
C SER A 36 5.25 -2.17 0.59
N VAL A 37 4.85 -3.01 -0.37
CA VAL A 37 3.79 -2.71 -1.32
C VAL A 37 2.59 -2.37 -0.45
N THR A 38 2.47 -1.10 -0.08
CA THR A 38 1.37 -0.58 0.70
C THR A 38 0.17 -0.68 -0.25
N VAL A 39 -0.57 -1.77 -0.09
CA VAL A 39 -1.87 -1.96 -0.71
C VAL A 39 -2.81 -0.97 -0.02
N TYR A 40 -2.73 0.29 -0.43
CA TYR A 40 -3.77 1.25 -0.12
C TYR A 40 -5.03 0.76 -0.85
N GLY A 41 -5.94 0.15 -0.10
CA GLY A 41 -7.29 -0.13 -0.59
C GLY A 41 -7.87 1.16 -1.16
N TYR A 42 -8.47 1.05 -2.34
CA TYR A 42 -9.09 2.17 -3.02
C TYR A 42 -10.26 2.70 -2.18
N ASP A 43 -10.13 3.94 -1.72
CA ASP A 43 -11.21 4.70 -1.12
C ASP A 43 -11.69 5.71 -2.17
N PRO A 44 -12.91 5.59 -2.70
CA PRO A 44 -13.43 6.49 -3.72
C PRO A 44 -13.54 7.95 -3.22
N LYS A 45 -13.48 8.19 -1.90
CA LYS A 45 -13.49 9.52 -1.30
C LYS A 45 -12.09 10.15 -1.18
N LYS A 46 -11.01 9.39 -1.41
CA LYS A 46 -9.63 9.90 -1.34
C LYS A 46 -9.09 10.20 -2.73
N PRO A 47 -8.34 11.32 -2.90
CA PRO A 47 -7.74 11.65 -4.18
C PRO A 47 -6.76 10.54 -4.61
N MET A 48 -6.91 10.02 -5.83
CA MET A 48 -6.07 8.94 -6.40
C MET A 48 -4.68 9.45 -6.83
N CYS A 49 -4.04 10.25 -5.99
CA CYS A 49 -2.69 10.73 -6.18
C CYS A 49 -1.69 9.56 -6.13
N CYS A 50 -0.76 9.54 -7.10
CA CYS A 50 0.36 8.59 -7.14
C CYS A 50 1.67 9.30 -6.81
N LYS A 51 2.44 8.71 -5.89
CA LYS A 51 3.77 9.17 -5.47
C LYS A 51 4.90 8.29 -6.02
N LYS A 52 4.57 7.06 -6.39
CA LYS A 52 5.44 6.08 -7.02
C LYS A 52 4.70 5.45 -8.20
N LEU A 53 5.44 5.14 -9.26
CA LEU A 53 4.93 4.50 -10.46
C LEU A 53 5.51 3.09 -10.56
N PHE A 54 4.79 2.21 -11.23
CA PHE A 54 5.21 0.85 -11.52
C PHE A 54 5.12 0.61 -13.03
N ASP A 55 6.10 -0.11 -13.55
CA ASP A 55 6.17 -0.52 -14.96
C ASP A 55 5.58 -1.91 -15.20
N ASP A 56 5.30 -2.67 -14.14
CA ASP A 56 4.72 -4.01 -14.24
C ASP A 56 3.23 -3.98 -14.57
N GLU A 57 2.80 -4.88 -15.45
CA GLU A 57 1.38 -5.05 -15.78
C GLU A 57 0.61 -5.73 -14.63
N PRO A 58 -0.50 -5.13 -14.16
CA PRO A 58 -1.39 -5.80 -13.21
C PRO A 58 -2.02 -7.06 -13.83
N LYS A 59 -1.85 -8.19 -13.13
CA LYS A 59 -2.43 -9.48 -13.53
C LYS A 59 -3.92 -9.60 -13.22
N GLU A 60 -4.40 -8.83 -12.25
CA GLU A 60 -5.81 -8.84 -11.82
C GLU A 60 -6.69 -8.12 -12.84
N LYS A 61 -7.97 -8.53 -12.91
CA LYS A 61 -8.95 -7.86 -13.76
C LYS A 61 -9.14 -6.41 -13.29
N ILE A 62 -9.04 -5.47 -14.22
CA ILE A 62 -9.27 -4.05 -13.98
C ILE A 62 -10.77 -3.74 -14.12
N ILE A 63 -11.30 -2.95 -13.17
CA ILE A 63 -12.70 -2.50 -13.13
C ILE A 63 -12.85 -0.99 -13.35
N ASN A 64 -11.82 -0.20 -13.05
CA ASN A 64 -11.80 1.24 -13.34
C ASN A 64 -10.42 1.67 -13.83
N CYS A 65 -10.41 2.69 -14.69
CA CYS A 65 -9.19 3.32 -15.19
C CYS A 65 -9.32 4.85 -15.13
N TYR A 66 -8.24 5.52 -14.72
CA TYR A 66 -8.17 6.97 -14.67
C TYR A 66 -6.84 7.49 -15.19
N ILE A 67 -6.87 8.55 -15.97
CA ILE A 67 -5.69 9.27 -16.41
C ILE A 67 -5.47 10.43 -15.44
N PHE A 68 -4.35 10.39 -14.73
CA PHE A 68 -3.96 11.40 -13.77
C PHE A 68 -2.89 12.33 -14.36
N PRO A 69 -3.16 13.63 -14.45
CA PRO A 69 -2.16 14.60 -14.87
C PRO A 69 -1.12 14.83 -13.77
N GLU A 70 0.07 15.24 -14.17
CA GLU A 70 1.08 15.71 -13.21
C GLU A 70 0.58 16.95 -12.46
N THR A 71 0.86 17.00 -11.17
CA THR A 71 0.64 18.17 -10.32
C THR A 71 1.83 18.35 -9.39
N ARG A 72 1.90 19.46 -8.65
CA ARG A 72 2.96 19.67 -7.64
C ARG A 72 3.06 18.56 -6.59
N LYS A 73 1.97 17.80 -6.37
CA LYS A 73 1.91 16.76 -5.34
C LYS A 73 1.79 15.35 -5.92
N CYS A 74 1.51 15.18 -7.20
CA CYS A 74 1.21 13.86 -7.79
C CYS A 74 1.96 13.69 -9.09
N LEU A 75 2.52 12.51 -9.29
CA LEU A 75 3.12 12.12 -10.56
C LEU A 75 2.03 11.93 -11.60
N ARG A 76 2.36 12.20 -12.87
CA ARG A 76 1.54 11.78 -14.00
C ARG A 76 1.44 10.25 -14.00
N SER A 77 0.23 9.71 -14.07
CA SER A 77 0.03 8.26 -13.99
C SER A 77 -1.24 7.80 -14.71
N VAL A 78 -1.27 6.55 -15.13
CA VAL A 78 -2.53 5.85 -15.36
C VAL A 78 -2.85 5.02 -14.12
N VAL A 79 -4.03 5.20 -13.57
CA VAL A 79 -4.44 4.53 -12.34
C VAL A 79 -5.46 3.46 -12.67
N PHE A 80 -5.11 2.21 -12.39
CA PHE A 80 -6.04 1.09 -12.48
C PHE A 80 -6.54 0.70 -11.09
N ILE A 81 -7.84 0.46 -11.00
CA ILE A 81 -8.46 -0.21 -9.85
C ILE A 81 -8.84 -1.62 -10.28
N ASP A 82 -8.35 -2.62 -9.56
CA ASP A 82 -8.69 -4.01 -9.85
C ASP A 82 -9.95 -4.48 -9.11
N VAL A 83 -10.41 -5.69 -9.46
CA VAL A 83 -11.55 -6.36 -8.79
C VAL A 83 -11.35 -6.58 -7.28
N LYS A 84 -10.12 -6.50 -6.79
CA LYS A 84 -9.78 -6.57 -5.35
C LYS A 84 -9.73 -5.18 -4.71
N MET A 85 -10.20 -4.16 -5.42
CA MET A 85 -10.18 -2.75 -4.99
C MET A 85 -8.75 -2.26 -4.68
N LYS A 86 -7.72 -2.84 -5.30
CA LYS A 86 -6.35 -2.37 -5.17
C LYS A 86 -6.04 -1.35 -6.27
N LYS A 87 -5.43 -0.25 -5.83
CA LYS A 87 -4.93 0.81 -6.71
C LYS A 87 -3.56 0.44 -7.27
N HIS A 88 -3.41 0.55 -8.58
CA HIS A 88 -2.14 0.39 -9.30
C HIS A 88 -1.79 1.71 -10.00
N CYS A 89 -0.65 2.29 -9.63
CA CYS A 89 -0.13 3.53 -10.20
C CYS A 89 0.84 3.20 -11.33
N ILE A 90 0.38 3.23 -12.57
CA ILE A 90 1.16 2.80 -13.73
C ILE A 90 1.90 3.96 -14.36
N ASN A 91 3.15 3.71 -14.73
CA ASN A 91 3.95 4.62 -15.53
C ASN A 91 3.30 4.83 -16.92
N PRO A 92 2.94 6.08 -17.32
CA PRO A 92 2.35 6.34 -18.62
C PRO A 92 3.21 5.91 -19.83
N SER A 93 4.51 5.70 -19.61
CA SER A 93 5.47 5.27 -20.63
C SER A 93 5.65 3.75 -20.73
N ALA A 94 4.94 2.95 -19.92
CA ALA A 94 5.01 1.49 -19.97
C ALA A 94 4.58 0.97 -21.36
N SER A 95 5.41 0.13 -21.98
CA SER A 95 5.24 -0.28 -23.39
C SER A 95 3.95 -1.07 -23.65
N TRP A 96 3.47 -1.83 -22.67
CA TRP A 96 2.25 -2.64 -22.74
C TRP A 96 0.96 -1.82 -22.52
N LEU A 97 1.06 -0.63 -21.93
CA LEU A 97 -0.09 0.12 -21.41
C LEU A 97 -1.11 0.48 -22.50
N GLY A 98 -0.63 0.88 -23.68
CA GLY A 98 -1.49 1.27 -24.80
C GLY A 98 -2.35 0.11 -25.32
N GLU A 99 -1.79 -1.10 -25.39
CA GLU A 99 -2.53 -2.29 -25.79
C GLU A 99 -3.54 -2.70 -24.70
N LYS A 100 -3.12 -2.65 -23.43
CA LYS A 100 -4.00 -2.96 -22.30
C LYS A 100 -5.23 -2.07 -22.26
N ILE A 101 -5.07 -0.75 -22.43
CA ILE A 101 -6.20 0.19 -22.44
C ILE A 101 -7.18 -0.14 -23.56
N LYS A 102 -6.69 -0.43 -24.78
CA LYS A 102 -7.55 -0.85 -25.90
C LYS A 102 -8.34 -2.13 -25.56
N LEU A 103 -7.67 -3.13 -24.98
CA LEU A 103 -8.32 -4.37 -24.58
C LEU A 103 -9.40 -4.14 -23.51
N LEU A 104 -9.17 -3.21 -22.57
CA LEU A 104 -10.16 -2.83 -21.56
C LEU A 104 -11.39 -2.15 -22.17
N GLU A 105 -11.18 -1.26 -23.14
CA GLU A 105 -12.25 -0.56 -23.85
C GLU A 105 -13.10 -1.49 -24.73
N MET A 106 -12.52 -2.59 -25.23
CA MET A 106 -13.19 -3.55 -26.12
C MET A 106 -13.97 -4.66 -25.36
N GLN A 107 -13.96 -4.69 -24.03
CA GLN A 107 -14.63 -5.76 -23.28
C GLN A 107 -16.17 -5.73 -23.47
N GLN A 108 -16.76 -6.91 -23.67
CA GLN A 108 -18.12 -7.08 -24.20
C GLN A 108 -19.28 -6.84 -23.19
N ASN A 109 -19.01 -6.20 -22.04
CA ASN A 109 -20.00 -5.84 -21.03
C ASN A 109 -19.62 -4.47 -20.43
N ASP A 110 -19.85 -3.42 -21.20
CA ASP A 110 -19.58 -2.02 -20.83
C ASP A 110 -18.08 -1.80 -20.51
N GLY A 111 -17.24 -1.91 -21.54
CA GLY A 111 -15.78 -1.85 -21.45
C GLY A 111 -15.27 -0.69 -20.58
N VAL A 112 -14.13 -0.92 -19.91
CA VAL A 112 -13.56 0.05 -18.98
C VAL A 112 -12.86 1.16 -19.76
N LYS A 113 -13.50 2.32 -19.85
CA LYS A 113 -12.89 3.54 -20.41
C LYS A 113 -12.05 4.23 -19.35
N CYS A 114 -10.89 4.72 -19.77
CA CYS A 114 -10.04 5.54 -18.91
C CYS A 114 -10.59 6.97 -18.83
N GLU A 115 -11.05 7.38 -17.65
CA GLU A 115 -11.57 8.73 -17.45
C GLU A 115 -10.43 9.72 -17.14
N ASP A 116 -10.52 10.95 -17.67
CA ASP A 116 -9.64 12.03 -17.24
C ASP A 116 -10.07 12.50 -15.85
N TYR A 117 -9.17 12.41 -14.87
CA TYR A 117 -9.49 12.82 -13.50
C TYR A 117 -9.90 14.31 -13.37
N ARG A 118 -9.54 15.17 -14.33
CA ARG A 118 -10.00 16.58 -14.33
C ARG A 118 -11.47 16.75 -14.71
N LYS A 119 -12.11 15.72 -15.26
CA LYS A 119 -13.53 15.71 -15.65
C LYS A 119 -14.23 14.47 -15.09
N PRO A 120 -14.35 14.32 -13.76
CA PRO A 120 -15.08 13.19 -13.20
C PRO A 120 -16.55 13.27 -13.64
N THR A 121 -17.04 12.22 -14.29
CA THR A 121 -18.38 12.18 -14.92
C THR A 121 -19.52 11.75 -14.00
N TRP A 122 -19.30 11.64 -12.69
CA TRP A 122 -20.30 11.11 -11.73
C TRP A 122 -20.33 11.87 -10.39
N PRO A 123 -21.48 11.85 -9.69
CA PRO A 123 -22.09 13.03 -9.14
C PRO A 123 -21.53 13.35 -7.75
N TRP A 124 -21.17 14.61 -7.54
CA TRP A 124 -20.93 15.17 -6.21
C TRP A 124 -22.27 15.69 -5.70
N THR A 125 -23.04 14.89 -4.96
CA THR A 125 -24.08 15.46 -4.10
C THR A 125 -23.40 16.02 -2.85
N SER A 126 -23.54 17.34 -2.72
CA SER A 126 -23.02 18.24 -1.70
C SER A 126 -23.25 17.81 -0.26
#